data_AF-R1EZZ8-F1
#
_entry.id   AF-R1EZZ8-F1
#
_cell.length_a   1.000
_cell.length_b   1.000
_cell.length_c   1.000
_cell.angle_alpha   90.00
_cell.angle_beta   90.00
_cell.angle_gamma   90.00
#
_symmetry.space_group_name_H-M   'P 1'
#
loop_
_entity.id
_entity.type
_entity.pdbx_description
1 polymer ?
#
loop_
_entity_poly.entity_id
_entity_poly.type
_entity_poly.pdbx_seq_one_letter_code
_entity_poly.pdbx_strand_id
1 'polypeptide(L)'
;MLFASRRATLRLTTRGTRHLSDHAPAAAVAFSTTDSIPGSTVVQFCGLAEGSTVRAKNVGHDLLAGFRQIVGGEITSYTDLLQEARAEAMSRLADDATAKGGNAVIGLRLVSSSVSAGASEILAYGTAVRVE
;
A
#
# COMPACT_ATOMS: atom_id res chain seq x y z
N MET A 1 36.19 -48.45 -50.27
CA MET A 1 35.39 -48.55 -49.02
C MET A 1 35.41 -47.20 -48.31
N LEU A 2 34.20 -46.68 -48.00
CA LEU A 2 33.77 -45.67 -46.99
C LEU A 2 34.51 -44.31 -46.93
N PHE A 3 33.87 -43.16 -47.22
CA PHE A 3 32.97 -42.34 -46.37
C PHE A 3 33.63 -41.95 -45.01
N ALA A 4 33.64 -40.71 -44.52
CA ALA A 4 32.56 -39.73 -44.51
C ALA A 4 33.03 -38.29 -44.17
N SER A 5 32.42 -37.33 -44.90
CA SER A 5 31.87 -36.04 -44.45
C SER A 5 32.20 -35.52 -43.04
N ARG A 6 32.89 -34.37 -42.99
CA ARG A 6 33.04 -33.54 -41.79
C ARG A 6 31.76 -32.76 -41.55
N ARG A 7 30.96 -33.14 -40.56
CA ARG A 7 29.87 -32.32 -40.02
C ARG A 7 30.45 -31.25 -39.10
N ALA A 8 30.25 -29.98 -39.45
CA ALA A 8 30.50 -28.84 -38.59
C ALA A 8 29.44 -28.83 -37.47
N THR A 9 29.87 -29.07 -36.23
CA THR A 9 29.02 -28.98 -35.06
C THR A 9 28.86 -27.52 -34.64
N LEU A 10 27.71 -26.93 -34.97
CA LEU A 10 27.30 -25.61 -34.51
C LEU A 10 27.10 -25.66 -32.98
N ARG A 11 28.05 -25.12 -32.21
CA ARG A 11 27.85 -24.86 -30.78
C ARG A 11 27.01 -23.60 -30.61
N LEU A 12 25.71 -23.77 -30.36
CA LEU A 12 24.85 -22.71 -29.86
C LEU A 12 25.26 -22.38 -28.42
N THR A 13 26.08 -21.35 -28.24
CA THR A 13 26.24 -20.70 -26.95
C THR A 13 25.02 -19.83 -26.68
N THR A 14 24.03 -20.35 -25.96
CA THR A 14 22.98 -19.55 -25.34
C THR A 14 23.59 -18.73 -24.20
N ARG A 15 24.14 -17.56 -24.56
CA ARG A 15 24.58 -16.52 -23.61
C ARG A 15 23.33 -15.93 -22.92
N GLY A 16 23.29 -16.07 -21.60
CA GLY A 16 22.76 -15.07 -20.67
C GLY A 16 21.27 -14.77 -20.77
N THR A 17 20.42 -15.65 -20.24
CA THR A 17 19.10 -15.24 -19.76
C THR A 17 19.24 -14.53 -18.41
N ARG A 18 18.49 -13.42 -18.28
CA ARG A 18 18.13 -12.69 -17.05
C ARG A 18 19.19 -11.74 -16.49
N HIS A 19 19.24 -10.54 -17.06
CA HIS A 19 19.33 -9.35 -16.23
C HIS A 19 17.95 -9.09 -15.62
N LEU A 20 17.59 -9.86 -14.59
CA LEU A 20 16.57 -9.39 -13.65
C LEU A 20 17.25 -8.27 -12.88
N SER A 21 16.84 -7.03 -13.15
CA SER A 21 17.22 -5.89 -12.33
C SER A 21 16.97 -6.23 -10.85
N ASP A 22 18.05 -6.38 -10.09
CA ASP A 22 18.14 -6.52 -8.63
C ASP A 22 17.64 -5.27 -7.91
N HIS A 23 16.44 -4.82 -8.24
CA HIS A 23 15.65 -3.98 -7.37
C HIS A 23 14.40 -4.80 -7.08
N ALA A 24 14.51 -5.69 -6.09
CA ALA A 24 13.33 -6.02 -5.31
C ALA A 24 12.69 -4.68 -4.95
N PRO A 25 11.43 -4.41 -5.36
CA PRO A 25 10.78 -3.18 -4.93
C PRO A 25 10.90 -3.13 -3.42
N ALA A 26 11.25 -1.97 -2.86
CA ALA A 26 11.19 -1.77 -1.40
C ALA A 26 9.88 -2.40 -0.93
N ALA A 27 9.97 -3.48 -0.15
CA ALA A 27 8.87 -4.43 -0.03
C ALA A 27 7.60 -3.68 0.43
N ALA A 28 6.58 -3.65 -0.42
CA ALA A 28 5.35 -2.95 -0.11
C ALA A 28 4.75 -3.54 1.17
N VAL A 29 4.42 -2.69 2.14
CA VAL A 29 3.80 -3.13 3.40
C VAL A 29 2.44 -3.76 3.10
N ALA A 30 2.28 -5.03 3.47
CA ALA A 30 0.99 -5.71 3.33
C ALA A 30 0.01 -5.26 4.43
N PHE A 31 -1.26 -5.10 4.10
CA PHE A 31 -2.29 -4.68 5.05
C PHE A 31 -3.38 -5.74 5.19
N SER A 32 -3.77 -6.04 6.43
CA SER A 32 -4.91 -6.90 6.72
C SER A 32 -5.73 -6.36 7.88
N THR A 33 -7.05 -6.40 7.72
CA THR A 33 -8.00 -6.07 8.80
C THR A 33 -8.18 -7.24 9.79
N THR A 34 -7.78 -8.45 9.40
CA THR A 34 -7.72 -9.63 10.28
C THR A 34 -6.37 -9.70 11.00
N ASP A 35 -6.30 -10.56 12.02
CA ASP A 35 -5.09 -10.74 12.85
C ASP A 35 -4.03 -11.64 12.18
N SER A 36 -4.22 -11.98 10.91
CA SER A 36 -3.32 -12.81 10.11
C SER A 36 -3.43 -12.49 8.63
N ILE A 37 -2.43 -12.93 7.85
CA ILE A 37 -2.42 -12.88 6.39
C ILE A 37 -2.39 -14.33 5.88
N PRO A 38 -3.39 -14.79 5.12
CA PRO A 38 -3.41 -16.15 4.60
C PRO A 38 -2.16 -16.45 3.75
N GLY A 39 -1.51 -17.58 4.03
CA GLY A 39 -0.30 -17.99 3.33
C GLY A 39 0.99 -17.36 3.87
N SER A 40 0.93 -16.57 4.94
CA SER A 40 2.10 -16.01 5.60
C SER A 40 2.13 -16.35 7.09
N THR A 41 3.33 -16.40 7.68
CA THR A 41 3.54 -16.63 9.11
C THR A 41 4.17 -15.40 9.75
N VAL A 42 3.61 -14.93 10.87
CA VAL A 42 4.23 -13.86 11.66
C VAL A 42 5.48 -14.39 12.35
N VAL A 43 6.64 -13.82 12.01
CA VAL A 43 7.94 -14.21 12.58
C VAL A 43 8.48 -13.17 13.58
N GLN A 44 7.93 -11.95 13.58
CA GLN A 44 8.26 -10.93 14.58
C GLN A 44 7.12 -9.93 14.78
N PHE A 45 6.92 -9.54 16.03
CA PHE A 45 6.10 -8.40 16.42
C PHE A 45 6.94 -7.11 16.41
N CYS A 46 6.45 -6.07 15.74
CA CYS A 46 7.13 -4.78 15.59
C CYS A 46 6.43 -3.62 16.31
N GLY A 47 5.32 -3.89 17.01
CA GLY A 47 4.61 -2.88 17.81
C GLY A 47 3.35 -2.34 17.14
N LEU A 48 2.70 -1.40 17.83
CA LEU A 48 1.63 -0.58 17.26
C LEU A 48 2.21 0.24 16.11
N ALA A 49 1.53 0.26 14.96
CA ALA A 49 1.79 1.24 13.91
C ALA A 49 0.58 2.15 13.72
N GLU A 50 0.84 3.42 13.43
CA GLU A 50 -0.19 4.45 13.26
C GLU A 50 0.15 5.45 12.15
N GLY A 51 -0.88 5.99 11.52
CA GLY A 51 -0.78 7.09 10.58
C GLY A 51 -2.07 7.87 10.56
N SER A 52 -2.01 9.19 10.76
CA SER A 52 -3.20 10.03 10.73
C SER A 52 -3.05 11.27 9.87
N THR A 53 -4.17 11.86 9.46
CA THR A 53 -4.24 13.15 8.79
C THR A 53 -5.48 13.91 9.26
N VAL A 54 -5.39 15.23 9.35
CA VAL A 54 -6.49 16.11 9.76
C VAL A 54 -6.92 16.97 8.59
N ARG A 55 -8.20 16.97 8.27
CA ARG A 55 -8.79 17.77 7.19
C ARG A 55 -9.76 18.80 7.73
N ALA A 56 -9.64 20.04 7.24
CA ALA A 56 -10.56 21.12 7.58
C ALA A 56 -11.88 21.01 6.81
N LYS A 57 -13.00 21.19 7.50
CA LYS A 57 -14.37 21.28 6.95
C LYS A 57 -14.58 22.50 6.06
N ASN A 58 -13.73 23.54 6.16
CA ASN A 58 -13.83 24.72 5.29
C ASN A 58 -13.51 24.38 3.82
N VAL A 59 -12.75 23.31 3.56
CA VAL A 59 -12.64 22.74 2.21
C VAL A 59 -14.03 22.33 1.70
N GLY A 60 -14.89 21.82 2.58
CA GLY A 60 -16.28 21.47 2.29
C GLY A 60 -17.21 22.65 1.97
N HIS A 61 -16.91 23.88 2.41
CA HIS A 61 -17.68 25.08 2.04
C HIS A 61 -17.46 25.46 0.57
N ASP A 62 -16.22 25.31 0.07
CA ASP A 62 -15.91 25.53 -1.35
C ASP A 62 -16.50 24.41 -2.22
N LEU A 63 -16.58 23.19 -1.69
CA LEU A 63 -17.30 22.09 -2.34
C LEU A 63 -18.82 22.32 -2.36
N LEU A 64 -19.36 23.01 -1.34
CA LEU A 64 -20.77 23.38 -1.24
C LEU A 64 -21.21 24.37 -2.33
N ALA A 65 -20.35 25.32 -2.70
CA ALA A 65 -20.60 26.22 -3.83
C ALA A 65 -20.67 25.49 -5.19
N GLY A 66 -20.19 24.24 -5.25
CA GLY A 66 -20.09 23.39 -6.44
C GLY A 66 -21.11 22.25 -6.56
N PHE A 67 -22.18 22.21 -5.75
CA PHE A 67 -23.17 21.11 -5.64
C PHE A 67 -23.95 20.70 -6.91
N ARG A 68 -23.55 21.16 -8.09
CA ARG A 68 -24.06 20.70 -9.38
C ARG A 68 -23.72 19.23 -9.69
N GLN A 69 -22.89 18.56 -8.89
CA GLN A 69 -22.42 17.18 -9.13
C GLN A 69 -22.95 16.13 -8.13
N ILE A 70 -24.20 16.26 -7.66
CA ILE A 70 -24.85 15.14 -6.95
C ILE A 70 -25.26 14.10 -7.99
N VAL A 71 -24.63 12.93 -8.00
CA VAL A 71 -25.05 11.78 -8.81
C VAL A 71 -25.51 10.69 -7.87
N GLY A 72 -26.81 10.36 -7.90
CA GLY A 72 -27.36 9.24 -7.12
C GLY A 72 -27.31 9.40 -5.59
N GLY A 73 -27.08 10.61 -5.08
CA GLY A 73 -27.00 10.90 -3.63
C GLY A 73 -25.57 10.93 -3.07
N GLU A 74 -24.56 10.64 -3.88
CA GLU A 74 -23.16 10.83 -3.51
C GLU A 74 -22.70 12.27 -3.80
N ILE A 75 -21.79 12.77 -2.97
CA ILE A 75 -21.14 14.06 -3.15
C ILE A 75 -19.68 13.80 -3.56
N THR A 76 -19.44 13.67 -4.86
CA THR A 76 -18.16 13.20 -5.43
C THR A 76 -16.94 13.91 -4.84
N SER A 77 -17.02 15.23 -4.68
CA SER A 77 -15.92 16.01 -4.13
C SER A 77 -15.58 15.68 -2.66
N TYR A 78 -16.58 15.34 -1.84
CA TYR A 78 -16.31 14.85 -0.49
C TYR A 78 -15.75 13.43 -0.50
N THR A 79 -16.20 12.59 -1.44
CA THR A 79 -15.64 11.25 -1.63
C THR A 79 -14.16 11.33 -1.99
N ASP A 80 -13.80 12.20 -2.94
CA ASP A 80 -12.42 12.42 -3.36
C ASP A 80 -11.54 12.87 -2.18
N LEU A 81 -12.01 13.85 -1.40
CA LEU A 81 -11.30 14.28 -0.18
C LEU A 81 -11.10 13.15 0.84
N LEU A 82 -12.12 12.32 1.05
CA LEU A 82 -12.02 11.19 1.97
C LEU A 82 -11.10 10.09 1.43
N GLN A 83 -11.02 9.93 0.12
CA GLN A 83 -10.09 9.00 -0.51
C GLN A 83 -8.64 9.48 -0.36
N GLU A 84 -8.37 10.76 -0.61
CA GLU A 84 -7.05 11.36 -0.40
C GLU A 84 -6.63 11.31 1.07
N ALA A 85 -7.53 11.61 2.01
CA ALA A 85 -7.25 11.53 3.43
C ALA A 85 -6.91 10.10 3.88
N ARG A 86 -7.66 9.10 3.39
CA ARG A 86 -7.35 7.69 3.69
C ARG A 86 -6.01 7.26 3.09
N ALA A 87 -5.73 7.64 1.84
CA ALA A 87 -4.46 7.31 1.18
C ALA A 87 -3.27 7.89 1.96
N GLU A 88 -3.37 9.14 2.42
CA GLU A 88 -2.33 9.77 3.23
C GLU A 88 -2.14 9.09 4.58
N ALA A 89 -3.23 8.80 5.31
CA ALA A 89 -3.16 8.08 6.58
C ALA A 89 -2.53 6.68 6.42
N MET A 90 -2.91 5.95 5.36
CA MET A 90 -2.35 4.63 5.04
C MET A 90 -0.86 4.70 4.63
N SER A 91 -0.44 5.75 3.92
CA SER A 91 0.97 5.96 3.59
C SER A 91 1.79 6.17 4.86
N ARG A 92 1.33 7.06 5.76
CA ARG A 92 2.00 7.33 7.04
C ARG A 92 2.06 6.07 7.93
N LEU A 93 1.01 5.25 7.90
CA LEU A 93 0.99 3.95 8.58
C LEU A 93 2.03 2.98 8.00
N ALA A 94 2.19 2.92 6.67
CA ALA A 94 3.24 2.10 6.04
C ALA A 94 4.64 2.57 6.45
N ASP A 95 4.87 3.88 6.45
CA ASP A 95 6.14 4.47 6.81
C ASP A 95 6.51 4.13 8.27
N ASP A 96 5.55 4.27 9.18
CA ASP A 96 5.72 3.94 10.60
C ASP A 96 5.94 2.43 10.83
N ALA A 97 5.18 1.57 10.15
CA ALA A 97 5.39 0.11 10.20
C ALA A 97 6.78 -0.28 9.68
N THR A 98 7.23 0.33 8.58
CA THR A 98 8.55 0.10 7.99
C THR A 98 9.66 0.58 8.90
N ALA A 99 9.51 1.76 9.52
CA ALA A 99 10.47 2.30 10.48
C ALA A 99 10.64 1.39 11.71
N LYS A 100 9.60 0.62 12.07
CA LYS A 100 9.61 -0.38 13.14
C LYS A 100 10.12 -1.76 12.69
N GLY A 101 10.52 -1.91 11.43
CA GLY A 101 11.04 -3.16 10.85
C GLY A 101 9.95 -4.16 10.47
N GLY A 102 8.69 -3.73 10.41
CA GLY A 102 7.57 -4.52 9.90
C GLY A 102 7.50 -4.47 8.38
N ASN A 103 7.04 -5.56 7.77
CA ASN A 103 6.66 -5.63 6.35
C ASN A 103 5.16 -5.86 6.14
N ALA A 104 4.39 -5.91 7.23
CA ALA A 104 2.95 -6.01 7.21
C ALA A 104 2.31 -5.33 8.43
N VAL A 105 1.05 -4.93 8.29
CA VAL A 105 0.19 -4.47 9.38
C VAL A 105 -1.08 -5.34 9.42
N ILE A 106 -1.27 -6.04 10.53
CA ILE A 106 -2.46 -6.86 10.81
C ILE A 106 -3.39 -6.15 11.81
N GLY A 107 -4.65 -6.58 11.87
CA GLY A 107 -5.65 -5.95 12.72
C GLY A 107 -5.91 -4.48 12.36
N LEU A 108 -5.70 -4.10 11.09
CA LEU A 108 -5.85 -2.74 10.60
C LEU A 108 -7.24 -2.20 10.90
N ARG A 109 -7.30 -0.97 11.40
CA ARG A 109 -8.50 -0.17 11.60
C ARG A 109 -8.31 1.21 11.00
N LEU A 110 -9.38 1.71 10.37
CA LEU A 110 -9.51 3.10 9.97
C LEU A 110 -10.64 3.72 10.80
N VAL A 111 -10.35 4.82 11.46
CA VAL A 111 -11.33 5.56 12.25
C VAL A 111 -11.34 7.01 11.83
N SER A 112 -12.52 7.63 11.93
CA SER A 112 -12.70 9.06 11.71
C SER A 112 -13.21 9.69 13.00
N SER A 113 -12.63 10.81 13.41
CA SER A 113 -13.00 11.54 14.63
C SER A 113 -13.06 13.04 14.38
N SER A 114 -13.98 13.74 15.05
CA SER A 114 -14.02 15.20 15.01
C SER A 114 -12.97 15.75 15.98
N VAL A 115 -11.99 16.49 15.47
CA VAL A 115 -10.92 17.09 16.29
C VAL A 115 -11.35 18.46 16.83
N SER A 116 -12.06 19.24 16.01
CA SER A 116 -12.56 20.56 16.38
C SER A 116 -13.81 20.93 15.59
N ALA A 117 -14.44 22.05 15.95
CA ALA A 117 -15.52 22.66 15.17
C ALA A 117 -14.97 23.12 13.81
N GLY A 118 -14.93 22.20 12.85
CA GLY A 118 -14.35 22.48 11.55
C GLY A 118 -13.22 21.56 11.13
N ALA A 119 -12.87 20.49 11.87
CA ALA A 119 -11.85 19.56 11.42
C ALA A 119 -12.16 18.12 11.83
N SER A 120 -11.78 17.18 10.96
CA SER A 120 -11.89 15.74 11.21
C SER A 120 -10.54 15.08 10.99
N GLU A 121 -10.16 14.18 11.87
CA GLU A 121 -9.02 13.28 11.70
C GLU A 121 -9.48 12.00 11.02
N ILE A 122 -8.64 11.48 10.13
CA ILE A 122 -8.64 10.08 9.71
C ILE A 122 -7.40 9.44 10.31
N LEU A 123 -7.58 8.42 11.15
CA LEU A 123 -6.51 7.65 11.78
C LEU A 123 -6.55 6.21 11.25
N ALA A 124 -5.43 5.73 10.75
CA ALA A 124 -5.14 4.35 10.44
C ALA A 124 -4.22 3.77 11.51
N TYR A 125 -4.57 2.62 12.08
CA TYR A 125 -3.70 1.96 13.06
C TYR A 125 -3.83 0.44 12.98
N GLY A 126 -2.81 -0.26 13.48
CA GLY A 126 -2.80 -1.72 13.58
C GLY A 126 -1.50 -2.23 14.21
N THR A 127 -1.26 -3.52 14.10
CA THR A 127 -0.03 -4.13 14.61
C THR A 127 0.97 -4.34 13.48
N ALA A 128 2.11 -3.64 13.53
CA ALA A 128 3.22 -3.93 12.63
C ALA A 128 3.86 -5.26 12.99
N VAL A 129 4.11 -6.08 11.98
CA VAL A 129 4.72 -7.40 12.09
C VAL A 129 5.68 -7.62 10.93
N ARG A 130 6.62 -8.54 11.11
CA ARG A 130 7.31 -9.19 9.99
C ARG A 130 6.66 -10.52 9.71
N VAL A 131 6.30 -10.75 8.45
CA VAL A 131 5.78 -12.02 7.93
C VAL A 131 6.69 -12.63 6.88
N GLU A 132 6.66 -13.96 6.78
CA GLU A 132 7.32 -14.80 5.76
C GLU A 132 6.30 -15.70 5.05
#